data_AF-A0A939S875-F1
#
_entry.id   AF-A0A939S875-F1
#
_cell.length_a   1.000
_cell.length_b   1.000
_cell.length_c   1.000
_cell.angle_alpha   90.00
_cell.angle_beta   90.00
_cell.angle_gamma   90.00
#
_symmetry.space_group_name_H-M   'P 1'
#
loop_
_entity.id
_entity.type
_entity.pdbx_description
1 polymer ?
#
loop_
_entity_poly.entity_id
_entity_poly.type
_entity_poly.pdbx_seq_one_letter_code
_entity_poly.pdbx_strand_id
1 'polypeptide(L)'
;MSELAAEAQSNEITLSTRALVPTLHRIGNREIEATFLGNNTHGQPTWVLWNADEPYLIGVLRQGKMGFTFEQRTSAGVEIHEDVSFKRVRRALDRG
;
A
#
# COMPACT_ATOMS: atom_id res chain seq x y z
N MET A 1 -10.44 36.00 1.84
CA MET A 1 -10.18 35.59 3.24
C MET A 1 -11.05 34.37 3.50
N SER A 2 -10.59 33.11 3.48
CA SER A 2 -9.23 32.58 3.45
C SER A 2 -9.27 31.18 2.83
N GLU A 3 -8.47 30.99 1.78
CA GLU A 3 -8.26 29.74 1.03
C GLU A 3 -7.19 28.86 1.72
N LEU A 4 -7.20 28.82 3.06
CA LEU A 4 -6.10 28.30 3.90
C LEU A 4 -6.56 27.20 4.87
N ALA A 5 -7.54 26.40 4.49
CA ALA A 5 -7.92 25.18 5.22
C ALA A 5 -7.37 23.89 4.56
N ALA A 6 -6.36 24.01 3.68
CA ALA A 6 -5.78 22.86 2.97
C ALA A 6 -4.48 22.32 3.58
N GLU A 7 -3.91 22.95 4.61
CA GLU A 7 -2.60 22.56 5.13
C GLU A 7 -2.59 22.47 6.66
N ALA A 8 -3.35 21.53 7.21
CA ALA A 8 -3.23 21.14 8.60
C ALA A 8 -3.20 19.61 8.72
N GLN A 9 -1.97 19.09 8.80
CA GLN A 9 -1.61 17.96 9.67
C GLN A 9 -2.38 16.64 9.50
N SER A 10 -2.00 15.85 8.49
CA SER A 10 -1.64 14.44 8.74
C SER A 10 -0.68 13.97 7.66
N ASN A 11 0.47 13.43 8.08
CA ASN A 11 1.45 12.80 7.19
C ASN A 11 0.97 11.38 6.81
N GLU A 12 -0.35 11.24 6.63
CA GLU A 12 -1.05 9.98 6.38
C GLU A 12 -1.18 9.84 4.87
N ILE A 13 -0.32 9.02 4.29
CA ILE A 13 -0.47 8.64 2.88
C ILE A 13 -1.74 7.79 2.82
N THR A 14 -2.85 8.40 2.40
CA THR A 14 -4.12 7.73 2.20
C THR A 14 -4.09 7.03 0.86
N LEU A 15 -3.99 5.70 0.87
CA LEU A 15 -4.19 4.91 -0.35
C LEU A 15 -5.62 5.14 -0.86
N SER A 16 -5.77 5.30 -2.17
CA SER A 16 -7.08 5.45 -2.78
C SER A 16 -7.95 4.23 -2.47
N THR A 17 -9.22 4.47 -2.14
CA THR A 17 -10.26 3.44 -1.98
C THR A 17 -11.21 3.38 -3.18
N ARG A 18 -10.81 3.99 -4.31
CA ARG A 18 -11.53 3.83 -5.58
C ARG A 18 -11.15 2.49 -6.19
N ALA A 19 -12.09 1.55 -6.18
CA ALA A 19 -11.86 0.20 -6.68
C ALA A 19 -11.46 0.20 -8.16
N LEU A 20 -10.53 -0.67 -8.53
CA LEU A 20 -10.07 -0.89 -9.92
C LEU A 20 -9.47 0.33 -10.63
N VAL A 21 -9.14 1.40 -9.89
CA VAL A 21 -8.37 2.52 -10.43
C VAL A 21 -6.98 2.47 -9.80
N PRO A 22 -5.94 2.11 -10.57
CA PRO A 22 -4.58 2.08 -10.04
C PRO A 22 -4.15 3.49 -9.66
N THR A 23 -3.51 3.61 -8.51
CA THR A 23 -2.84 4.82 -8.05
C THR A 23 -1.35 4.59 -8.03
N LEU A 24 -0.59 5.48 -8.66
CA LEU A 24 0.86 5.40 -8.72
C LEU A 24 1.47 6.02 -7.46
N HIS A 25 2.30 5.24 -6.77
CA HIS A 25 3.08 5.67 -5.63
C HIS A 25 4.56 5.51 -5.92
N ARG A 26 5.32 6.60 -5.84
CA ARG A 26 6.77 6.55 -5.94
C ARG A 26 7.39 6.19 -4.60
N ILE A 27 8.10 5.07 -4.57
CA ILE A 27 8.73 4.48 -3.37
C ILE A 27 10.21 4.26 -3.73
N GLY A 28 11.09 5.08 -3.15
CA GLY A 28 12.49 5.14 -3.57
C GLY A 28 12.58 5.53 -5.05
N ASN A 29 13.21 4.67 -5.85
CA ASN A 29 13.31 4.81 -7.31
C ASN A 29 12.28 3.97 -8.09
N ARG A 30 11.37 3.27 -7.40
CA ARG A 30 10.36 2.41 -8.01
C ARG A 30 9.02 3.12 -8.09
N GLU A 31 8.27 2.78 -9.13
CA GLU A 31 6.86 3.13 -9.24
C GLU A 31 6.04 1.90 -8.86
N ILE A 32 5.28 2.03 -7.77
CA ILE A 32 4.39 0.98 -7.28
C ILE A 32 2.97 1.41 -7.59
N GLU A 33 2.28 0.60 -8.35
CA GLU A 33 0.84 0.74 -8.57
C GLU A 33 0.10 0.08 -7.41
N ALA A 34 -0.81 0.84 -6.80
CA ALA A 34 -1.72 0.36 -5.78
C ALA A 34 -3.15 0.39 -6.31
N THR A 35 -3.81 -0.76 -6.32
CA THR A 35 -5.22 -0.89 -6.73
C THR A 35 -6.04 -1.38 -5.56
N PHE A 36 -7.08 -0.63 -5.21
CA PHE A 36 -8.03 -1.04 -4.17
C PHE A 36 -8.92 -2.17 -4.69
N LEU A 37 -8.99 -3.25 -3.91
CA LEU A 37 -9.82 -4.42 -4.20
C LEU A 37 -11.17 -4.39 -3.48
N GLY A 38 -11.34 -3.49 -2.52
CA GLY A 38 -12.49 -3.48 -1.63
C GLY A 38 -12.15 -3.96 -0.22
N ASN A 39 -13.19 -4.25 0.56
CA ASN A 39 -13.05 -4.87 1.86
C ASN A 39 -12.99 -6.39 1.70
N ASN A 40 -12.08 -7.05 2.42
CA ASN A 40 -12.04 -8.52 2.46
C ASN A 40 -13.18 -9.12 3.29
N THR A 41 -13.22 -10.45 3.42
CA THR A 41 -14.22 -11.19 4.21
C THR A 41 -14.25 -10.81 5.70
N HIS A 42 -13.20 -10.15 6.19
CA HIS A 42 -13.10 -9.63 7.56
C HIS A 42 -13.48 -8.13 7.66
N GLY A 43 -13.95 -7.52 6.57
CA GLY A 43 -14.29 -6.10 6.51
C GLY A 43 -13.09 -5.16 6.44
N GLN A 44 -11.90 -5.66 6.13
CA GLN A 44 -10.67 -4.87 6.11
C GLN A 44 -10.40 -4.33 4.69
N PRO A 45 -10.14 -3.02 4.53
CA PRO A 45 -9.67 -2.44 3.27
C PRO A 45 -8.44 -3.19 2.74
N THR A 46 -8.49 -3.59 1.48
CA THR A 46 -7.44 -4.41 0.86
C THR A 46 -7.02 -3.82 -0.49
N TRP A 47 -5.71 -3.80 -0.72
CA TRP A 47 -5.07 -3.36 -1.96
C TRP A 47 -4.17 -4.45 -2.49
N VAL A 48 -4.03 -4.47 -3.81
CA VAL A 48 -2.92 -5.14 -4.47
C VAL A 48 -1.88 -4.08 -4.84
N LEU A 49 -0.62 -4.40 -4.60
CA LEU A 49 0.54 -3.60 -4.94
C LEU A 49 1.35 -4.36 -5.99
N TRP A 50 1.72 -3.71 -7.08
CA TRP A 50 2.61 -4.30 -8.09
C TRP A 50 3.54 -3.25 -8.68
N ASN A 51 4.64 -3.72 -9.27
CA ASN A 51 5.56 -2.91 -10.06
C ASN A 51 5.51 -3.43 -11.51
N ALA A 52 5.23 -2.54 -12.47
CA ALA A 52 5.17 -2.93 -13.89
C ALA A 52 6.52 -3.42 -14.43
N ASP A 53 7.63 -2.91 -13.88
CA ASP A 53 8.99 -3.31 -14.26
C ASP A 53 9.39 -4.67 -13.64
N GLU A 54 8.72 -5.06 -12.56
CA GLU A 54 8.99 -6.29 -11.81
C GLU A 54 7.67 -7.06 -11.59
N PRO A 55 7.02 -7.58 -12.66
CA PRO A 55 5.64 -8.10 -12.60
C PRO A 55 5.47 -9.36 -11.75
N TYR A 56 6.58 -10.01 -11.38
CA TYR A 56 6.60 -11.13 -10.45
C TYR A 56 6.51 -10.68 -8.98
N LEU A 57 6.78 -9.40 -8.69
CA LEU A 57 6.60 -8.80 -7.37
C LEU A 57 5.19 -8.26 -7.25
N ILE A 58 4.31 -9.11 -6.70
CA ILE A 58 2.96 -8.73 -6.32
C ILE A 58 2.85 -8.87 -4.81
N GLY A 59 2.32 -7.83 -4.18
CA GLY A 59 2.00 -7.83 -2.77
C GLY A 59 0.54 -7.52 -2.51
N VAL A 60 0.00 -8.08 -1.43
CA VAL A 60 -1.34 -7.78 -0.92
C VAL A 60 -1.18 -7.01 0.38
N LEU A 61 -1.82 -5.85 0.44
CA LEU A 61 -1.84 -4.99 1.61
C LEU A 61 -3.25 -4.96 2.17
N ARG A 62 -3.43 -5.29 3.45
CA ARG A 62 -4.71 -5.16 4.16
C ARG A 62 -4.56 -4.24 5.37
N GLN A 63 -5.54 -3.39 5.63
CA GLN A 63 -5.56 -2.50 6.78
C GLN A 63 -6.44 -3.09 7.90
N GLY A 64 -5.80 -3.53 8.97
CA GLY A 64 -6.45 -3.93 10.21
C GLY A 64 -6.59 -2.75 11.19
N LYS A 65 -7.11 -3.02 12.39
CA LYS A 65 -7.28 -1.99 13.43
C LYS A 65 -5.96 -1.44 13.98
N MET A 66 -4.90 -2.26 13.97
CA MET A 66 -3.60 -1.92 14.57
C MET A 66 -2.55 -1.47 13.55
N GLY A 67 -2.87 -1.50 12.24
CA GLY A 67 -1.92 -1.16 11.19
C GLY A 67 -2.19 -1.97 9.93
N PHE A 68 -1.12 -2.19 9.16
CA PHE A 68 -1.19 -2.95 7.92
C PHE A 68 -0.62 -4.36 8.08
N THR A 69 -1.21 -5.31 7.38
CA THR A 69 -0.52 -6.55 7.02
C THR A 69 -0.13 -6.46 5.56
N PHE A 70 1.14 -6.70 5.26
CA PHE A 70 1.67 -6.79 3.92
C PHE A 70 2.15 -8.21 3.65
N GLU A 71 1.54 -8.87 2.68
CA GLU A 71 1.95 -10.18 2.16
C GLU A 71 2.62 -9.96 0.81
N GLN A 72 3.86 -10.39 0.65
CA GLN A 72 4.60 -10.33 -0.61
C GLN A 72 4.97 -11.73 -1.07
N ARG A 73 4.78 -12.00 -2.37
CA ARG A 73 5.28 -13.23 -2.99
C ARG A 73 6.61 -12.93 -3.65
N THR A 74 7.64 -13.64 -3.21
CA THR A 74 9.00 -13.57 -3.76
C THR A 74 9.37 -14.92 -4.37
N SER A 75 10.51 -14.98 -5.07
CA SER A 75 11.07 -16.24 -5.57
C SER A 75 11.45 -17.22 -4.44
N ALA A 76 11.62 -16.73 -3.22
CA ALA A 76 11.96 -17.54 -2.05
C ALA A 76 10.74 -18.03 -1.25
N GLY A 77 9.53 -17.54 -1.56
CA GLY A 77 8.29 -17.91 -0.89
C GLY A 77 7.40 -16.71 -0.55
N VAL A 78 6.53 -16.88 0.44
CA VAL A 78 5.64 -15.81 0.92
C VAL A 78 6.27 -15.14 2.13
N GLU A 79 6.46 -13.83 2.06
CA GLU A 79 6.88 -12.99 3.18
C GLU A 79 5.69 -12.22 3.74
N ILE A 80 5.47 -12.27 5.05
CA ILE A 80 4.35 -11.59 5.72
C ILE A 80 4.90 -10.62 6.77
N HIS A 81 4.45 -9.37 6.68
CA HIS A 81 4.75 -8.32 7.65
C HIS A 81 3.45 -7.86 8.31
N GLU A 82 3.28 -8.16 9.60
CA GLU A 82 2.08 -7.81 10.38
C GLU A 82 2.29 -6.58 11.27
N ASP A 83 1.19 -5.91 11.61
CA ASP A 83 1.13 -4.71 12.46
C ASP A 83 2.17 -3.64 12.06
N VAL A 84 2.43 -3.54 10.76
CA VAL A 84 3.42 -2.61 10.23
C VAL A 84 2.76 -1.27 9.90
N SER A 85 3.48 -0.19 10.18
CA SER A 85 3.10 1.12 9.66
C SER A 85 3.28 1.18 8.15
N PHE A 86 2.53 2.04 7.48
CA PHE A 86 2.67 2.25 6.04
C PHE A 86 4.11 2.63 5.64
N LYS A 87 4.82 3.38 6.49
CA LYS A 87 6.24 3.71 6.30
C LYS A 87 7.14 2.46 6.25
N ARG A 88 6.80 1.42 7.01
CA ARG A 88 7.53 0.15 7.04
C ARG A 88 7.17 -0.74 5.84
N VAL A 89 5.91 -0.71 5.39
CA VAL A 89 5.49 -1.30 4.10
C VAL A 89 6.29 -0.67 2.96
N ARG A 90 6.38 0.66 2.92
CA ARG A 90 7.17 1.40 1.92
C ARG A 90 8.63 0.94 1.88
N ARG A 91 9.27 0.77 3.04
CA ARG A 91 10.64 0.26 3.13
C ARG A 91 10.79 -1.19 2.69
N ALA A 92 9.75 -2.03 2.83
CA ALA A 92 9.79 -3.40 2.34
C ALA A 92 9.79 -3.42 0.81
N LEU A 93 8.93 -2.60 0.20
CA LEU A 93 8.86 -2.41 -1.26
C LEU A 93 10.15 -1.80 -1.85
N ASP A 94 10.88 -0.98 -1.07
CA ASP A 94 12.19 -0.44 -1.46
C ASP A 94 13.30 -1.52 -1.49
N ARG A 95 13.16 -2.62 -0.73
CA ARG A 95 14.21 -3.64 -0.54
C ARG A 95 13.99 -4.91 -1.35
N GLY A 96 12.75 -5.16 -1.78
CA GLY A 96 12.34 -6.35 -2.52
C GLY A 96 12.92 -6.46 -3.91
#